data_AF-A0A2P4X9A2-F1
#
_entry.id   AF-A0A2P4X9A2-F1
#
_cell.length_a   1.000
_cell.length_b   1.000
_cell.length_c   1.000
_cell.angle_alpha   90.00
_cell.angle_beta   90.00
_cell.angle_gamma   90.00
#
_symmetry.space_group_name_H-M   'P 1'
#
loop_
_entity.id
_entity.type
_entity.pdbx_description
1 polymer ?
#
loop_
_entity_poly.entity_id
_entity_poly.type
_entity_poly.pdbx_seq_one_letter_code
_entity_poly.pdbx_strand_id
1 'polypeptide(L)'
;MVHELDGDQRLQNIATFHERVQPPLPLVVTSDSIHAGSGTENIAFVAMLFGTAVGTVRKLNMEKQRGDFLNIVTTWRRVRGLLLEVKRMNDNYDAGMVAHLLKEMRACETIFKQLHSELDHIAVTSNETSSALSQIAYKALAITWSCVRARDIHPHAPLGLIDERTHERIREFSRVEDSCIRDLLVHDSEIVFNQLNLPAARKSSGMTPVLVVSSAMPPVVPERDVDIATAAVRRALLAYSKDLNDIFKHYSASGGAGSLAAMSLTEFNKFIKDCFPGDKLITPEVAENIYRAALPSLPVDTNDVSPATSTTLVVGATGDPITDVMTGEERELSGRQFADALVRLAAAKYAPMPAPRPARGQARTAPMPALPLDERFRLLMEQDILPHALRSQRELFRAAVAEPKVREVFQRNKPALQRIFRYYASMHALREQNSTLSLAAFIVMARDCKLIGSFVTEHTLKQVLVNLQRDDGNSSSAPGTVNTEAELEMLRIDFSDFQEALAALTEYVVCNPYVALHKRVDQFLQEMLLPRARQKKKHGE
;
A
#
# COMPACT_ATOMS: atom_id res chain seq x y z
N MET A 1 30.16 0.43 8.28
CA MET A 1 29.28 0.19 7.12
C MET A 1 29.06 -1.31 7.04
N VAL A 2 27.91 -1.78 7.48
CA VAL A 2 27.53 -3.19 7.26
C VAL A 2 26.99 -3.21 5.84
N HIS A 3 27.72 -3.82 4.90
CA HIS A 3 27.19 -4.04 3.57
C HIS A 3 25.95 -4.92 3.70
N GLU A 4 24.81 -4.39 3.26
CA GLU A 4 23.59 -5.17 3.11
C GLU A 4 23.87 -6.36 2.20
N LEU A 5 23.41 -7.53 2.63
CA LEU A 5 23.36 -8.70 1.78
C LEU A 5 22.34 -8.41 0.68
N ASP A 6 22.81 -8.50 -0.56
CA ASP A 6 22.01 -8.43 -1.78
C ASP A 6 20.71 -9.24 -1.64
N GLY A 7 19.59 -8.64 -2.08
CA GLY A 7 18.26 -9.21 -1.97
C GLY A 7 18.15 -10.57 -2.64
N ASP A 8 18.86 -10.73 -3.77
CA ASP A 8 18.92 -11.99 -4.51
C ASP A 8 19.76 -13.04 -3.77
N GLN A 9 20.90 -12.64 -3.19
CA GLN A 9 21.69 -13.51 -2.33
C GLN A 9 20.90 -14.00 -1.11
N ARG A 10 20.05 -13.15 -0.54
CA ARG A 10 19.17 -13.49 0.58
C ARG A 10 18.07 -14.48 0.17
N LEU A 11 17.44 -14.28 -0.99
CA LEU A 11 16.46 -15.22 -1.55
C LEU A 11 17.10 -16.58 -1.89
N GLN A 12 18.31 -16.56 -2.45
CA GLN A 12 19.07 -17.77 -2.74
C GLN A 12 19.44 -18.54 -1.45
N ASN A 13 19.86 -17.83 -0.40
CA ASN A 13 20.15 -18.43 0.90
C ASN A 13 18.88 -19.06 1.53
N ILE A 14 17.72 -18.41 1.39
CA ILE A 14 16.43 -18.94 1.85
C ILE A 14 16.06 -20.21 1.06
N ALA A 15 16.17 -20.20 -0.26
CA ALA A 15 15.90 -21.37 -1.10
C ALA A 15 16.80 -22.57 -0.77
N THR A 16 18.11 -22.32 -0.64
CA THR A 16 19.11 -23.36 -0.30
C THR A 16 18.88 -23.95 1.11
N PHE A 17 18.35 -23.14 2.03
CA PHE A 17 18.00 -23.59 3.38
C PHE A 17 16.68 -24.37 3.41
N HIS A 18 15.67 -23.95 2.64
CA HIS A 18 14.40 -24.67 2.49
C HIS A 18 14.59 -26.12 2.00
N GLU A 19 15.57 -26.36 1.13
CA GLU A 19 15.92 -27.71 0.67
C GLU A 19 16.47 -28.61 1.80
N ARG A 20 16.95 -28.04 2.90
CA ARG A 20 17.66 -28.75 3.98
C ARG A 20 16.83 -28.92 5.25
N VAL A 21 15.67 -28.27 5.36
CA VAL A 21 14.80 -28.32 6.55
C VAL A 21 13.56 -29.16 6.28
N GLN A 22 13.24 -30.06 7.22
CA GLN A 22 11.98 -30.79 7.22
C GLN A 22 11.18 -30.51 8.51
N PRO A 23 9.88 -30.19 8.42
CA PRO A 23 9.10 -30.02 7.18
C PRO A 23 9.47 -28.74 6.41
N PRO A 24 9.20 -28.69 5.09
CA PRO A 24 9.48 -27.50 4.28
C PRO A 24 8.66 -26.31 4.80
N LEU A 25 9.35 -25.21 5.09
CA LEU A 25 8.72 -23.96 5.54
C LEU A 25 8.05 -23.23 4.36
N PRO A 26 7.01 -22.41 4.59
CA PRO A 26 6.34 -21.65 3.53
C PRO A 26 7.24 -20.57 2.91
N LEU A 27 7.16 -20.41 1.58
CA LEU A 27 7.99 -19.51 0.75
C LEU A 27 7.77 -18.01 1.01
N VAL A 28 6.62 -17.63 1.59
CA VAL A 28 6.25 -16.24 1.87
C VAL A 28 5.89 -16.14 3.34
N VAL A 29 6.56 -15.23 4.04
CA VAL A 29 6.43 -15.03 5.48
C VAL A 29 5.44 -13.89 5.74
N THR A 30 4.38 -14.17 6.49
CA THR A 30 3.45 -13.19 7.06
C THR A 30 3.58 -13.18 8.59
N SER A 31 2.96 -12.21 9.27
CA SER A 31 2.85 -12.19 10.75
C SER A 31 2.33 -13.51 11.33
N ASP A 32 1.54 -14.23 10.54
CA ASP A 32 0.88 -15.48 10.90
C ASP A 32 1.81 -16.69 10.77
N SER A 33 3.04 -16.49 10.24
CA SER A 33 4.06 -17.54 10.11
C SER A 33 4.74 -17.86 11.46
N ILE A 34 4.59 -17.02 12.47
CA ILE A 34 5.03 -17.30 13.85
C ILE A 34 3.97 -18.21 14.49
N HIS A 35 4.21 -19.52 14.48
CA HIS A 35 3.28 -20.47 15.08
C HIS A 35 3.29 -20.34 16.62
N ALA A 36 2.14 -19.98 17.19
CA ALA A 36 1.91 -19.98 18.62
C ALA A 36 1.96 -21.43 19.16
N GLY A 37 3.15 -21.90 19.53
CA GLY A 37 3.35 -23.23 20.13
C GLY A 37 4.59 -23.99 19.67
N SER A 38 5.27 -23.56 18.60
CA SER A 38 6.44 -24.26 18.05
C SER A 38 7.71 -23.43 18.23
N GLY A 39 8.32 -23.54 19.41
CA GLY A 39 9.55 -22.80 19.74
C GLY A 39 10.70 -23.08 18.76
N THR A 40 10.81 -24.32 18.27
CA THR A 40 11.85 -24.74 17.32
C THR A 40 11.69 -24.10 15.94
N GLU A 41 10.47 -24.03 15.42
CA GLU A 41 10.19 -23.38 14.14
C GLU A 41 10.36 -21.87 14.24
N ASN A 42 9.96 -21.27 15.36
CA ASN A 42 10.17 -19.85 15.62
C ASN A 42 11.66 -19.48 15.78
N ILE A 43 12.48 -20.36 16.38
CA ILE A 43 13.93 -20.17 16.46
C ILE A 43 14.58 -20.30 15.08
N ALA A 44 14.21 -21.31 14.29
CA ALA A 44 14.68 -21.46 12.92
C ALA A 44 14.27 -20.26 12.04
N PHE A 45 13.05 -19.75 12.23
CA PHE A 45 12.54 -18.53 11.63
C PHE A 45 13.39 -17.29 11.92
N VAL A 46 13.70 -17.04 13.19
CA VAL A 46 14.55 -15.90 13.58
C VAL A 46 15.99 -16.11 13.07
N ALA A 47 16.50 -17.33 13.07
CA ALA A 47 17.82 -17.63 12.52
C ALA A 47 17.94 -17.32 11.02
N MET A 48 16.90 -17.64 10.23
CA MET A 48 16.83 -17.29 8.80
C MET A 48 16.86 -15.78 8.59
N LEU A 49 16.10 -15.01 9.37
CA LEU A 49 16.09 -13.55 9.28
C LEU A 49 17.47 -12.92 9.50
N PHE A 50 18.32 -13.55 10.30
CA PHE A 50 19.66 -13.06 10.62
C PHE A 50 20.78 -13.76 9.85
N GLY A 51 20.47 -14.58 8.84
CA GLY A 51 21.45 -15.30 8.04
C GLY A 51 22.31 -16.27 8.86
N THR A 52 21.80 -16.72 10.01
CA THR A 52 22.52 -17.64 10.89
C THR A 52 22.24 -19.06 10.41
N ALA A 53 23.27 -19.76 9.94
CA ALA A 53 23.15 -21.15 9.55
C ALA A 53 22.88 -21.99 10.80
N VAL A 54 21.63 -22.39 11.00
CA VAL A 54 21.33 -23.38 12.05
C VAL A 54 21.65 -24.74 11.45
N GLY A 55 22.84 -25.25 11.76
CA GLY A 55 23.13 -26.67 11.56
C GLY A 55 22.02 -27.47 12.23
N THR A 56 21.14 -28.04 11.39
CA THR A 56 19.94 -28.82 11.73
C THR A 56 19.54 -28.81 13.21
N VAL A 57 18.55 -27.99 13.59
CA VAL A 57 17.89 -28.14 14.90
C VAL A 57 17.16 -29.48 14.92
N ARG A 58 17.88 -30.54 15.29
CA ARG A 58 17.29 -31.87 15.43
C ARG A 58 16.64 -31.95 16.80
N LYS A 59 15.38 -32.38 16.83
CA LYS A 59 14.71 -32.75 18.08
C LYS A 59 15.48 -33.91 18.70
N LEU A 60 16.11 -33.68 19.85
CA LEU A 60 16.78 -34.73 20.60
C LEU A 60 15.75 -35.76 21.06
N ASN A 61 15.87 -37.00 20.57
CA ASN A 61 15.03 -38.10 21.02
C ASN A 61 15.62 -38.72 22.30
N MET A 62 15.38 -38.06 23.43
CA MET A 62 15.85 -38.50 24.74
C MET A 62 15.26 -39.86 25.16
N GLU A 63 14.08 -40.22 24.63
CA GLU A 63 13.44 -41.50 24.90
C GLU A 63 14.19 -42.67 24.25
N LYS A 64 14.67 -42.50 23.01
CA LYS A 64 15.54 -43.48 22.33
C LYS A 64 16.82 -43.70 23.15
N GLN A 65 17.52 -42.63 23.51
CA GLN A 65 18.78 -42.71 24.28
C GLN A 65 18.58 -43.39 25.63
N ARG A 66 17.46 -43.11 26.31
CA ARG A 66 17.08 -43.79 27.54
C ARG A 66 16.82 -45.28 27.31
N GLY A 67 16.16 -45.65 26.21
CA GLY A 67 15.93 -47.03 25.81
C GLY A 67 17.23 -47.80 25.57
N ASP A 68 18.17 -47.20 24.85
CA ASP A 68 19.48 -47.80 24.55
C ASP A 68 20.31 -47.98 25.83
N PHE A 69 20.29 -47.01 26.75
CA PHE A 69 20.91 -47.16 28.07
C PHE A 69 20.29 -48.32 28.88
N LEU A 70 18.97 -48.43 28.92
CA LEU A 70 18.30 -49.53 29.60
C LEU A 70 18.65 -50.88 28.96
N ASN A 71 18.80 -50.94 27.63
CA ASN A 71 19.25 -52.14 26.93
C ASN A 71 20.68 -52.55 27.35
N ILE A 72 21.59 -51.60 27.52
CA ILE A 72 22.93 -51.87 28.08
C ILE A 72 22.83 -52.42 29.49
N VAL A 73 22.02 -51.82 30.37
CA VAL A 73 21.84 -52.29 31.75
C VAL A 73 21.31 -53.73 31.79
N THR A 74 20.35 -54.06 30.93
CA THR A 74 19.81 -55.44 30.85
C THR A 74 20.83 -56.43 30.31
N THR A 75 21.62 -56.04 29.30
CA THR A 75 22.67 -56.89 28.72
C THR A 75 23.81 -57.11 29.72
N TRP A 76 24.21 -56.07 30.44
CA TRP A 76 25.18 -56.19 31.53
C TRP A 76 24.69 -57.12 32.65
N ARG A 77 23.40 -57.05 32.99
CA ARG A 77 22.80 -57.97 33.96
C ARG A 77 22.87 -59.43 33.49
N ARG A 78 22.65 -59.69 32.20
CA ARG A 78 22.82 -61.02 31.58
C ARG A 78 24.27 -61.50 31.65
N VAL A 79 25.22 -60.67 31.23
CA VAL A 79 26.67 -60.94 31.33
C VAL A 79 27.07 -61.28 32.77
N ARG A 80 26.63 -60.48 33.74
CA ARG A 80 26.87 -60.73 35.17
C ARG A 80 26.28 -62.06 35.63
N GLY A 81 25.08 -62.40 35.19
CA GLY A 81 24.45 -63.69 35.48
C GLY A 81 25.29 -64.86 34.98
N LEU A 82 25.71 -64.81 33.72
CA LEU A 82 26.57 -65.82 33.09
C LEU A 82 27.93 -65.92 33.78
N LEU A 83 28.55 -64.79 34.16
CA LEU A 83 29.80 -64.78 34.92
C LEU A 83 29.67 -65.49 36.27
N LEU A 84 28.57 -65.25 36.98
CA LEU A 84 28.31 -65.90 38.27
C LEU A 84 28.02 -67.40 38.10
N GLU A 85 27.36 -67.78 37.02
CA GLU A 85 27.08 -69.18 36.70
C GLU A 85 28.37 -69.95 36.38
N VAL A 86 29.21 -69.40 35.50
CA VAL A 86 30.55 -69.96 35.18
C VAL A 86 31.38 -70.08 36.46
N LYS A 87 31.37 -69.05 37.32
CA LYS A 87 32.07 -69.09 38.62
C LYS A 87 31.53 -70.20 39.54
N ARG A 88 30.21 -70.44 39.55
CA ARG A 88 29.58 -71.46 40.40
C ARG A 88 29.94 -72.89 39.97
N MET A 89 30.28 -73.09 38.70
CA MET A 89 30.61 -74.41 38.16
C MET A 89 31.99 -74.93 38.58
N ASN A 90 32.83 -74.13 39.25
CA ASN A 90 34.09 -74.54 39.89
C ASN A 90 34.92 -75.49 39.01
N ASP A 91 35.27 -75.01 37.80
CA ASP A 91 36.04 -75.68 36.73
C ASP A 91 35.32 -76.76 35.89
N ASN A 92 34.04 -77.05 36.15
CA ASN A 92 33.22 -77.95 35.32
C ASN A 92 32.40 -77.24 34.22
N TYR A 93 32.84 -76.09 33.73
CA TYR A 93 32.10 -75.35 32.70
C TYR A 93 32.31 -75.94 31.29
N ASP A 94 31.24 -75.96 30.49
CA ASP A 94 31.34 -76.31 29.07
C ASP A 94 31.93 -75.13 28.28
N ALA A 95 32.77 -75.43 27.29
CA ALA A 95 33.32 -74.46 26.35
C ALA A 95 32.21 -73.63 25.66
N GLY A 96 31.03 -74.23 25.45
CA GLY A 96 29.85 -73.55 24.94
C GLY A 96 29.39 -72.38 25.83
N MET A 97 29.45 -72.53 27.16
CA MET A 97 29.04 -71.47 28.10
C MET A 97 30.01 -70.29 28.11
N VAL A 98 31.31 -70.57 28.06
CA VAL A 98 32.34 -69.53 27.97
C VAL A 98 32.22 -68.79 26.64
N ALA A 99 31.99 -69.50 25.54
CA ALA A 99 31.74 -68.88 24.24
C ALA A 99 30.48 -67.99 24.25
N HIS A 100 29.42 -68.43 24.92
CA HIS A 100 28.19 -67.64 25.09
C HIS A 100 28.42 -66.37 25.92
N LEU A 101 29.13 -66.48 27.05
CA LEU A 101 29.52 -65.33 27.87
C LEU A 101 30.34 -64.32 27.06
N LEU A 102 31.36 -64.78 26.32
CA LEU A 102 32.18 -63.91 25.48
C LEU A 102 31.36 -63.20 24.39
N LYS A 103 30.37 -63.90 23.80
CA LYS A 103 29.45 -63.32 22.83
C LYS A 103 28.61 -62.21 23.45
N GLU A 104 28.03 -62.44 24.61
CA GLU A 104 27.23 -61.42 25.32
C GLU A 104 28.08 -60.24 25.81
N MET A 105 29.33 -60.47 26.22
CA MET A 105 30.28 -59.40 26.57
C MET A 105 30.60 -58.53 25.36
N ARG A 106 30.88 -59.12 24.19
CA ARG A 106 31.11 -58.36 22.94
C ARG A 106 29.87 -57.60 22.47
N ALA A 107 28.68 -58.18 22.65
CA ALA A 107 27.42 -57.49 22.37
C ALA A 107 27.25 -56.27 23.29
N CYS A 108 27.50 -56.44 24.59
CA CYS A 108 27.46 -55.33 25.56
C CYS A 108 28.46 -54.21 25.21
N GLU A 109 29.69 -54.57 24.85
CA GLU A 109 30.72 -53.61 24.41
C GLU A 109 30.30 -52.84 23.16
N THR A 110 29.73 -53.53 22.16
CA THR A 110 29.25 -52.91 20.92
C THR A 110 28.15 -51.90 21.20
N ILE A 111 27.16 -52.26 22.03
CA ILE A 111 26.05 -51.36 22.36
C ILE A 111 26.57 -50.15 23.16
N PHE A 112 27.54 -50.35 24.05
CA PHE A 112 28.15 -49.24 24.80
C PHE A 112 28.90 -48.27 23.89
N LYS A 113 29.71 -48.75 22.94
CA LYS A 113 30.40 -47.91 21.95
C LYS A 113 29.42 -47.13 21.08
N GLN A 114 28.32 -47.77 20.67
CA GLN A 114 27.27 -47.12 19.90
C GLN A 114 26.62 -45.98 20.69
N LEU A 115 26.22 -46.22 21.95
CA LEU A 115 25.64 -45.18 22.80
C LEU A 115 26.61 -44.02 23.03
N HIS A 116 27.90 -44.31 23.27
CA HIS A 116 28.91 -43.28 23.46
C HIS A 116 29.06 -42.37 22.23
N SER A 117 29.16 -42.96 21.04
CA SER A 117 29.21 -42.23 19.76
C SER A 117 27.96 -41.36 19.55
N GLU A 118 26.77 -41.89 19.87
CA GLU A 118 25.52 -41.12 19.76
C GLU A 118 25.48 -39.95 20.76
N LEU A 119 25.96 -40.12 21.99
CA LEU A 119 26.04 -39.05 22.99
C LEU A 119 27.04 -37.96 22.60
N ASP A 120 28.20 -38.32 22.04
CA ASP A 120 29.18 -37.35 21.55
C ASP A 120 28.61 -36.51 20.40
N HIS A 121 27.90 -37.14 19.45
CA HIS A 121 27.21 -36.42 18.40
C HIS A 121 26.15 -35.46 18.97
N ILE A 122 25.37 -35.90 19.97
CA ILE A 122 24.37 -35.04 20.63
C ILE A 122 25.04 -33.82 21.30
N ALA A 123 26.17 -34.01 21.98
CA ALA A 123 26.90 -32.93 22.63
C ALA A 123 27.41 -31.89 21.61
N VAL A 124 27.96 -32.33 20.48
CA VAL A 124 28.41 -31.45 19.39
C VAL A 124 27.23 -30.63 18.84
N THR A 125 26.12 -31.29 18.48
CA THR A 125 24.92 -30.60 17.95
C THR A 125 24.33 -29.61 18.96
N SER A 126 24.36 -29.93 20.26
CA SER A 126 23.90 -29.02 21.32
C SER A 126 24.76 -27.75 21.40
N ASN A 127 26.08 -27.88 21.29
CA ASN A 127 27.00 -26.74 21.32
C ASN A 127 26.83 -25.84 20.08
N GLU A 128 26.67 -26.43 18.90
CA GLU A 128 26.37 -25.69 17.67
C GLU A 128 25.05 -24.91 17.78
N THR A 129 24.01 -25.54 18.31
CA THR A 129 22.71 -24.91 18.54
C THR A 129 22.81 -23.73 19.51
N SER A 130 23.56 -23.89 20.61
CA SER A 130 23.80 -22.84 21.60
C SER A 130 24.53 -21.63 21.00
N SER A 131 25.53 -21.88 20.14
CA SER A 131 26.24 -20.83 19.41
C SER A 131 25.31 -20.05 18.47
N ALA A 132 24.49 -20.76 17.68
CA ALA A 132 23.50 -20.13 16.80
C ALA A 132 22.48 -19.28 17.57
N LEU A 133 21.96 -19.79 18.69
CA LEU A 133 21.05 -19.05 19.57
C LEU A 133 21.68 -17.76 20.12
N SER A 134 22.96 -17.82 20.49
CA SER A 134 23.69 -16.66 20.99
C SER A 134 23.87 -15.59 19.91
N GLN A 135 24.17 -16.00 18.67
CA GLN A 135 24.27 -15.08 17.53
C GLN A 135 22.92 -14.41 17.21
N ILE A 136 21.85 -15.19 17.21
CA ILE A 136 20.48 -14.70 17.03
C ILE A 136 20.11 -13.68 18.11
N ALA A 137 20.37 -14.01 19.38
CA ALA A 137 20.10 -13.11 20.50
C ALA A 137 20.86 -11.78 20.36
N TYR A 138 22.13 -11.83 19.96
CA TYR A 138 22.94 -10.63 19.72
C TYR A 138 22.35 -9.76 18.60
N LYS A 139 21.93 -10.38 17.48
CA LYS A 139 21.36 -9.66 16.34
C LYS A 139 19.99 -9.06 16.67
N ALA A 140 19.13 -9.78 17.39
CA ALA A 140 17.85 -9.27 17.88
C ALA A 140 18.04 -8.07 18.83
N LEU A 141 19.03 -8.16 19.72
CA LEU A 141 19.38 -7.05 20.61
C LEU A 141 19.90 -5.84 19.83
N ALA A 142 20.73 -6.05 18.80
CA ALA A 142 21.23 -4.98 17.94
C ALA A 142 20.10 -4.24 17.20
N ILE A 143 19.12 -4.98 16.65
CA ILE A 143 17.91 -4.36 16.05
C ILE A 143 17.14 -3.56 17.10
N THR A 144 16.92 -4.14 18.29
CA THR A 144 16.20 -3.47 19.38
C THR A 144 16.84 -2.12 19.70
N TRP A 145 18.18 -2.09 19.85
CA TRP A 145 18.91 -0.85 20.07
C TRP A 145 18.83 0.14 18.91
N SER A 146 18.81 -0.35 17.67
CA SER A 146 18.60 0.49 16.49
C SER A 146 17.23 1.15 16.51
N CYS A 147 16.17 0.40 16.83
CA CYS A 147 14.81 0.92 16.97
C CYS A 147 14.69 1.94 18.10
N VAL A 148 15.31 1.68 19.25
CA VAL A 148 15.35 2.64 20.38
C VAL A 148 16.05 3.93 19.97
N ARG A 149 17.19 3.84 19.29
CA ARG A 149 17.90 5.02 18.77
C ARG A 149 17.10 5.79 17.74
N ALA A 150 16.42 5.09 16.83
CA ALA A 150 15.55 5.72 15.84
C ALA A 150 14.36 6.44 16.50
N ARG A 151 13.82 5.90 17.61
CA ARG A 151 12.79 6.58 18.41
C ARG A 151 13.29 7.89 19.02
N ASP A 152 14.52 7.87 19.55
CA ASP A 152 15.14 9.03 20.18
C ASP A 152 15.40 10.15 19.16
N ILE A 153 15.89 9.80 17.97
CA ILE A 153 16.11 10.75 16.88
C ILE A 153 14.79 11.26 16.27
N HIS A 154 13.74 10.42 16.24
CA HIS A 154 12.45 10.74 15.62
C HIS A 154 11.26 10.54 16.58
N PRO A 155 11.05 11.43 17.57
CA PRO A 155 10.08 11.22 18.65
C PRO A 155 8.64 11.12 18.17
N HIS A 156 8.30 11.90 17.12
CA HIS A 156 6.95 12.04 16.59
C HIS A 156 6.70 11.18 15.34
N ALA A 157 7.71 10.47 14.83
CA ALA A 157 7.51 9.58 13.69
C ALA A 157 6.84 8.28 14.16
N PRO A 158 5.78 7.80 13.50
CA PRO A 158 5.28 6.46 13.76
C PRO A 158 6.38 5.45 13.38
N LEU A 159 6.95 4.74 14.36
CA LEU A 159 7.81 3.59 14.09
C LEU A 159 6.92 2.44 13.62
N GLY A 160 6.58 2.46 12.33
CA GLY A 160 6.14 1.28 11.61
C GLY A 160 7.34 0.52 11.07
N LEU A 161 7.23 -0.80 10.93
CA LEU A 161 8.04 -1.51 9.94
C LEU A 161 7.67 -0.93 8.58
N ILE A 162 8.53 -0.05 8.04
CA ILE A 162 8.29 0.55 6.74
C ILE A 162 8.76 -0.48 5.71
N ASP A 163 7.82 -1.11 5.03
CA ASP A 163 8.09 -1.83 3.79
C ASP A 163 8.79 -0.87 2.82
N GLU A 164 10.03 -1.18 2.43
CA GLU A 164 10.84 -0.32 1.54
C GLU A 164 10.12 -0.02 0.23
N ARG A 165 9.33 -0.96 -0.31
CA ARG A 165 8.51 -0.71 -1.50
C ARG A 165 7.40 0.30 -1.22
N THR A 166 6.86 0.30 -0.01
CA THR A 166 5.91 1.32 0.43
C THR A 166 6.61 2.65 0.67
N HIS A 167 7.82 2.66 1.21
CA HIS A 167 8.64 3.86 1.37
C HIS A 167 8.99 4.53 0.05
N GLU A 168 9.43 3.75 -0.94
CA GLU A 168 9.75 4.25 -2.28
C GLU A 168 8.52 4.82 -2.98
N ARG A 169 7.37 4.15 -2.87
CA ARG A 169 6.09 4.66 -3.36
C ARG A 169 5.71 5.98 -2.70
N ILE A 170 5.78 6.07 -1.38
CA ILE A 170 5.48 7.31 -0.64
C ILE A 170 6.43 8.44 -1.09
N ARG A 171 7.71 8.12 -1.23
CA ARG A 171 8.76 9.08 -1.63
C ARG A 171 8.55 9.64 -3.03
N GLU A 172 7.88 8.91 -3.92
CA GLU A 172 7.56 9.38 -5.27
C GLU A 172 6.50 10.48 -5.25
N PHE A 173 5.46 10.37 -4.43
CA PHE A 173 4.36 11.32 -4.41
C PHE A 173 4.49 12.42 -3.34
N SER A 174 5.46 12.31 -2.41
CA SER A 174 5.64 13.27 -1.31
C SER A 174 6.71 14.34 -1.58
N ARG A 175 7.35 14.34 -2.75
CA ARG A 175 8.45 15.25 -3.10
C ARG A 175 7.99 16.28 -4.13
N VAL A 176 8.28 17.54 -3.84
CA VAL A 176 8.17 18.67 -4.76
C VAL A 176 9.47 19.48 -4.65
N GLU A 177 9.95 20.01 -5.77
CA GLU A 177 11.16 20.83 -5.84
C GLU A 177 10.92 22.25 -5.36
N ASP A 178 11.94 22.83 -4.73
CA ASP A 178 11.87 24.18 -4.16
C ASP A 178 11.74 25.24 -5.28
N SER A 179 12.25 24.93 -6.49
CA SER A 179 12.08 25.72 -7.72
C SER A 179 10.60 25.90 -8.08
N CYS A 180 9.83 24.80 -8.10
CA CYS A 180 8.40 24.87 -8.40
C CYS A 180 7.64 25.74 -7.39
N ILE A 181 7.89 25.54 -6.09
CA ILE A 181 7.21 26.33 -5.05
C ILE A 181 7.58 27.82 -5.17
N ARG A 182 8.86 28.13 -5.46
CA ARG A 182 9.30 29.50 -5.69
C ARG A 182 8.54 30.15 -6.85
N ASP A 183 8.44 29.47 -7.98
CA ASP A 183 7.74 29.99 -9.17
C ASP A 183 6.27 30.31 -8.85
N LEU A 184 5.60 29.43 -8.11
CA LEU A 184 4.20 29.64 -7.70
C LEU A 184 4.04 30.83 -6.74
N LEU A 185 4.96 31.01 -5.79
CA LEU A 185 4.94 32.13 -4.86
C LEU A 185 5.25 33.48 -5.54
N VAL A 186 6.16 33.48 -6.52
CA VAL A 186 6.45 34.65 -7.36
C VAL A 186 5.20 35.02 -8.15
N HIS A 187 4.55 34.05 -8.79
CA HIS A 187 3.32 34.29 -9.55
C HIS A 187 2.17 34.83 -8.68
N ASP A 188 1.97 34.29 -7.47
CA ASP A 188 1.01 34.83 -6.50
C ASP A 188 1.35 36.29 -6.12
N SER A 189 2.64 36.61 -5.95
CA SER A 189 3.11 37.96 -5.63
C SER A 189 2.89 38.94 -6.79
N GLU A 190 3.11 38.49 -8.03
CA GLU A 190 2.83 39.27 -9.25
C GLU A 190 1.33 39.56 -9.42
N ILE A 191 0.46 38.57 -9.16
CA ILE A 191 -0.99 38.77 -9.18
C ILE A 191 -1.38 39.86 -8.18
N VAL A 192 -0.89 39.78 -6.94
CA VAL A 192 -1.20 40.76 -5.89
C VAL A 192 -0.65 42.15 -6.26
N PHE A 193 0.57 42.22 -6.77
CA PHE A 193 1.19 43.48 -7.20
C PHE A 193 0.42 44.15 -8.35
N ASN A 194 0.04 43.37 -9.36
CA ASN A 194 -0.75 43.87 -10.48
C ASN A 194 -2.12 44.35 -10.02
N GLN A 195 -2.77 43.66 -9.08
CA GLN A 195 -4.06 44.08 -8.51
C GLN A 195 -3.98 45.41 -7.75
N LEU A 196 -2.89 45.65 -7.01
CA LEU A 196 -2.68 46.90 -6.27
C LEU A 196 -2.38 48.09 -7.19
N ASN A 197 -1.77 47.85 -8.35
CA ASN A 197 -1.29 48.88 -9.28
C ASN A 197 -2.23 49.18 -10.46
N LEU A 198 -3.45 48.62 -10.50
CA LEU A 198 -4.42 49.01 -11.54
C LEU A 198 -4.82 50.50 -11.37
N PRO A 199 -4.56 51.37 -12.37
CA PRO A 199 -4.91 52.78 -12.28
C PRO A 199 -6.43 52.93 -12.23
N ALA A 200 -6.92 53.63 -11.20
CA ALA A 200 -8.31 54.06 -11.13
C ALA A 200 -8.59 54.93 -12.36
N ALA A 201 -9.35 54.40 -13.33
CA ALA A 201 -9.74 55.11 -14.54
C ALA A 201 -10.58 56.35 -14.19
N ARG A 202 -9.92 57.46 -13.86
CA ARG A 202 -10.51 58.79 -13.89
C ARG A 202 -10.68 59.15 -15.36
N LYS A 203 -11.93 59.15 -15.82
CA LYS A 203 -12.32 59.85 -17.05
C LYS A 203 -12.04 61.34 -16.86
N SER A 204 -10.85 61.80 -17.21
CA SER A 204 -10.62 63.20 -17.58
C SER A 204 -10.01 63.23 -18.97
N SER A 205 -10.79 63.75 -19.90
CA SER A 205 -10.43 63.99 -21.29
C SER A 205 -9.18 64.87 -21.39
N GLY A 206 -8.24 64.46 -22.26
CA GLY A 206 -7.27 65.37 -22.87
C GLY A 206 -5.92 65.50 -22.16
N MET A 207 -5.07 64.49 -22.21
CA MET A 207 -3.62 64.67 -22.40
C MET A 207 -2.96 63.34 -22.79
N THR A 208 -1.98 63.44 -23.66
CA THR A 208 -1.21 62.36 -24.31
C THR A 208 -0.63 61.34 -23.32
N PRO A 209 -0.59 60.04 -23.67
CA PRO A 209 -0.03 59.02 -22.80
C PRO A 209 1.50 59.10 -22.84
N VAL A 210 2.11 59.55 -21.74
CA VAL A 210 3.53 59.33 -21.49
C VAL A 210 3.69 57.87 -21.04
N LEU A 211 4.33 57.07 -21.89
CA LEU A 211 4.80 55.71 -21.56
C LEU A 211 5.87 55.81 -20.47
N VAL A 212 5.44 55.81 -19.20
CA VAL A 212 6.34 55.52 -18.09
C VAL A 212 6.51 54.01 -18.04
N VAL A 213 7.55 53.51 -18.72
CA VAL A 213 8.09 52.16 -18.48
C VAL A 213 8.64 52.17 -17.07
N SER A 214 7.78 51.89 -16.09
CA SER A 214 8.21 51.63 -14.73
C SER A 214 8.94 50.30 -14.77
N SER A 215 10.27 50.35 -14.72
CA SER A 215 11.15 49.23 -14.41
C SER A 215 10.81 48.75 -13.00
N ALA A 216 9.73 47.98 -12.86
CA ALA A 216 9.36 47.32 -11.63
C ALA A 216 10.28 46.12 -11.47
N MET A 217 11.15 46.17 -10.45
CA MET A 217 11.95 45.03 -10.04
C MET A 217 11.00 43.84 -9.79
N PRO A 218 11.32 42.63 -10.29
CA PRO A 218 10.48 41.46 -10.08
C PRO A 218 10.30 41.20 -8.57
N PRO A 219 9.11 40.75 -8.14
CA PRO A 219 8.88 40.47 -6.73
C PRO A 219 9.84 39.38 -6.24
N VAL A 220 10.65 39.73 -5.23
CA VAL A 220 11.60 38.80 -4.61
C VAL A 220 10.92 38.09 -3.44
N VAL A 221 10.76 36.77 -3.54
CA VAL A 221 10.28 35.92 -2.44
C VAL A 221 11.48 35.49 -1.58
N PRO A 222 11.48 35.74 -0.26
CA PRO A 222 12.53 35.29 0.63
C PRO A 222 12.69 33.76 0.65
N GLU A 223 13.92 33.27 0.68
CA GLU A 223 14.22 31.81 0.70
C GLU A 223 13.53 31.09 1.86
N ARG A 224 13.47 31.74 3.02
CA ARG A 224 12.80 31.21 4.21
C ARG A 224 11.32 30.92 3.96
N ASP A 225 10.64 31.75 3.17
CA ASP A 225 9.21 31.57 2.88
C ASP A 225 9.01 30.41 1.90
N VAL A 226 9.94 30.22 0.96
CA VAL A 226 9.98 29.04 0.07
C VAL A 226 10.18 27.76 0.89
N ASP A 227 11.10 27.74 1.85
CA ASP A 227 11.33 26.58 2.73
C ASP A 227 10.09 26.21 3.55
N ILE A 228 9.42 27.22 4.14
CA ILE A 228 8.21 27.02 4.94
C ILE A 228 7.08 26.48 4.08
N ALA A 229 6.84 27.09 2.90
CA ALA A 229 5.79 26.67 1.98
C ALA A 229 6.06 25.25 1.45
N THR A 230 7.29 24.97 1.05
CA THR A 230 7.73 23.64 0.60
C THR A 230 7.50 22.59 1.67
N ALA A 231 7.91 22.85 2.92
CA ALA A 231 7.70 21.91 4.03
C ALA A 231 6.21 21.69 4.34
N ALA A 232 5.36 22.71 4.17
CA ALA A 232 3.92 22.57 4.33
C ALA A 232 3.29 21.72 3.21
N VAL A 233 3.64 21.99 1.95
CA VAL A 233 3.15 21.23 0.78
C VAL A 233 3.62 19.78 0.84
N ARG A 234 4.89 19.51 1.16
CA ARG A 234 5.41 18.14 1.33
C ARG A 234 4.66 17.37 2.41
N ARG A 235 4.26 18.01 3.52
CA ARG A 235 3.43 17.38 4.56
C ARG A 235 2.02 17.06 4.06
N ALA A 236 1.41 17.97 3.31
CA ALA A 236 0.10 17.73 2.70
C ALA A 236 0.14 16.57 1.68
N LEU A 237 1.15 16.55 0.82
CA LEU A 237 1.37 15.45 -0.14
C LEU A 237 1.61 14.11 0.55
N LEU A 238 2.39 14.10 1.64
CA LEU A 238 2.61 12.90 2.44
C LEU A 238 1.29 12.35 3.01
N ALA A 239 0.38 13.23 3.44
CA ALA A 239 -0.92 12.81 3.97
C ALA A 239 -1.79 12.10 2.92
N TYR A 240 -1.64 12.47 1.63
CA TYR A 240 -2.41 11.91 0.51
C TYR A 240 -1.61 10.95 -0.36
N SER A 241 -0.37 10.57 0.01
CA SER A 241 0.54 9.85 -0.89
C SER A 241 0.00 8.51 -1.37
N LYS A 242 -0.81 7.83 -0.55
CA LYS A 242 -1.48 6.58 -0.92
C LYS A 242 -2.54 6.82 -2.00
N ASP A 243 -3.43 7.78 -1.77
CA ASP A 243 -4.51 8.11 -2.69
C ASP A 243 -3.94 8.61 -4.03
N LEU A 244 -2.90 9.45 -3.98
CA LEU A 244 -2.19 9.94 -5.15
C LEU A 244 -1.60 8.79 -6.00
N ASN A 245 -0.97 7.81 -5.36
CA ASN A 245 -0.46 6.63 -6.05
C ASN A 245 -1.58 5.82 -6.73
N ASP A 246 -2.72 5.66 -6.05
CA ASP A 246 -3.84 4.86 -6.56
C ASP A 246 -4.54 5.57 -7.73
N ILE A 247 -4.72 6.89 -7.64
CA ILE A 247 -5.22 7.75 -8.72
C ILE A 247 -4.28 7.71 -9.91
N PHE A 248 -2.99 7.94 -9.70
CA PHE A 248 -1.99 7.94 -10.76
C PHE A 248 -2.02 6.64 -11.56
N LYS A 249 -1.92 5.49 -10.88
CA LYS A 249 -1.96 4.18 -11.51
C LYS A 249 -3.23 3.93 -12.30
N HIS A 250 -4.37 4.40 -11.81
CA HIS A 250 -5.63 4.21 -12.50
C HIS A 250 -5.68 4.95 -13.84
N TYR A 251 -5.26 6.20 -13.85
CA TYR A 251 -5.29 7.00 -15.06
C TYR A 251 -4.15 6.61 -16.02
N SER A 252 -2.97 6.26 -15.52
CA SER A 252 -1.87 5.67 -16.31
C SER A 252 -2.18 4.29 -16.92
N ALA A 253 -3.13 3.56 -16.35
CA ALA A 253 -3.58 2.28 -16.91
C ALA A 253 -4.72 2.45 -17.94
N SER A 254 -5.27 3.65 -18.08
CA SER A 254 -6.46 3.91 -18.90
C SER A 254 -6.19 3.85 -20.40
N GLY A 255 -4.95 4.05 -20.85
CA GLY A 255 -4.57 4.07 -22.26
C GLY A 255 -4.48 2.71 -22.96
N GLY A 256 -4.78 1.59 -22.28
CA GLY A 256 -4.82 0.24 -22.88
C GLY A 256 -3.46 -0.38 -23.24
N ALA A 257 -2.39 0.42 -23.35
CA ALA A 257 -1.02 -0.01 -23.60
C ALA A 257 0.05 0.77 -22.80
N GLY A 258 -0.36 1.62 -21.85
CA GLY A 258 0.51 2.52 -21.09
C GLY A 258 1.28 1.85 -19.93
N SER A 259 2.39 2.46 -19.54
CA SER A 259 3.19 2.06 -18.37
C SER A 259 2.52 2.53 -17.08
N LEU A 260 2.40 1.65 -16.07
CA LEU A 260 1.92 2.05 -14.73
C LEU A 260 2.84 3.06 -14.01
N ALA A 261 4.03 3.30 -14.55
CA ALA A 261 5.03 4.21 -13.99
C ALA A 261 4.98 5.61 -14.61
N ALA A 262 4.14 5.84 -15.62
CA ALA A 262 4.11 7.07 -16.39
C ALA A 262 2.68 7.41 -16.85
N MET A 263 2.37 8.69 -17.02
CA MET A 263 1.04 9.16 -17.43
C MET A 263 1.17 10.09 -18.63
N SER A 264 0.56 9.70 -19.75
CA SER A 264 0.53 10.52 -20.96
C SER A 264 -0.40 11.73 -20.82
N LEU A 265 -0.28 12.70 -21.73
CA LEU A 265 -1.19 13.85 -21.79
C LEU A 265 -2.65 13.44 -22.02
N THR A 266 -2.88 12.35 -22.77
CA THR A 266 -4.24 11.86 -23.00
C THR A 266 -4.88 11.32 -21.72
N GLU A 267 -4.11 10.59 -20.92
CA GLU A 267 -4.52 10.04 -19.62
C GLU A 267 -4.70 11.13 -18.58
N PHE A 268 -3.81 12.12 -18.56
CA PHE A 268 -3.95 13.30 -17.70
C PHE A 268 -5.21 14.09 -18.07
N ASN A 269 -5.49 14.29 -19.35
CA ASN A 269 -6.73 14.95 -19.78
C ASN A 269 -7.99 14.15 -19.42
N LYS A 270 -7.92 12.81 -19.41
CA LYS A 270 -9.00 11.96 -18.90
C LYS A 270 -9.21 12.20 -17.40
N PHE A 271 -8.13 12.21 -16.61
CA PHE A 271 -8.17 12.56 -15.19
C PHE A 271 -8.83 13.93 -14.94
N ILE A 272 -8.44 14.96 -15.72
CA ILE A 272 -9.00 16.30 -15.59
C ILE A 272 -10.49 16.31 -15.92
N LYS A 273 -10.92 15.64 -17.00
CA LYS A 273 -12.34 15.56 -17.38
C LYS A 273 -13.19 14.89 -16.31
N ASP A 274 -12.68 13.83 -15.69
CA ASP A 274 -13.40 13.10 -14.65
C ASP A 274 -13.51 13.93 -13.35
N CYS A 275 -12.42 14.62 -12.97
CA CYS A 275 -12.34 15.34 -11.69
C CYS A 275 -12.92 16.75 -11.72
N PHE A 276 -12.95 17.40 -12.89
CA PHE A 276 -13.36 18.80 -13.05
C PHE A 276 -14.48 18.98 -14.10
N PRO A 277 -15.62 18.26 -14.00
CA PRO A 277 -16.67 18.33 -15.00
C PRO A 277 -17.32 19.72 -15.02
N GLY A 278 -17.07 20.48 -16.08
CA GLY A 278 -17.66 21.81 -16.27
C GLY A 278 -17.05 22.93 -15.42
N ASP A 279 -15.85 22.71 -14.87
CA ASP A 279 -15.11 23.76 -14.16
C ASP A 279 -14.70 24.87 -15.14
N LYS A 280 -14.93 26.13 -14.75
CA LYS A 280 -14.63 27.31 -15.59
C LYS A 280 -13.18 27.76 -15.46
N LEU A 281 -12.51 27.39 -14.39
CA LEU A 281 -11.13 27.77 -14.08
C LEU A 281 -10.15 26.74 -14.63
N ILE A 282 -10.52 25.46 -14.61
CA ILE A 282 -9.71 24.36 -15.15
C ILE A 282 -10.18 24.02 -16.56
N THR A 283 -9.72 24.80 -17.53
CA THR A 283 -9.96 24.51 -18.96
C THR A 283 -8.94 23.48 -19.48
N PRO A 284 -9.22 22.81 -20.61
CA PRO A 284 -8.24 21.91 -21.25
C PRO A 284 -6.90 22.60 -21.56
N GLU A 285 -6.94 23.88 -21.92
CA GLU A 285 -5.74 24.70 -22.19
C GLU A 285 -4.92 24.91 -20.90
N VAL A 286 -5.57 25.21 -19.78
CA VAL A 286 -4.92 25.34 -18.47
C VAL A 286 -4.31 24.01 -18.04
N ALA A 287 -5.04 22.90 -18.21
CA ALA A 287 -4.56 21.56 -17.89
C ALA A 287 -3.33 21.18 -18.73
N GLU A 288 -3.33 21.49 -20.02
CA GLU A 288 -2.19 21.21 -20.90
C GLU A 288 -0.97 22.07 -20.55
N ASN A 289 -1.17 23.34 -20.19
CA ASN A 289 -0.09 24.21 -19.73
C ASN A 289 0.53 23.70 -18.42
N ILE A 290 -0.30 23.23 -17.48
CA ILE A 290 0.16 22.62 -16.23
C ILE A 290 0.92 21.33 -16.49
N TYR A 291 0.41 20.47 -17.39
CA TYR A 291 1.09 19.24 -17.80
C TYR A 291 2.50 19.54 -18.33
N ARG A 292 2.62 20.51 -19.24
CA ARG A 292 3.92 20.92 -19.79
C ARG A 292 4.83 21.55 -18.75
N ALA A 293 4.29 22.34 -17.83
CA ALA A 293 5.06 22.99 -16.77
C ALA A 293 5.61 22.02 -15.71
N ALA A 294 4.94 20.88 -15.52
CA ALA A 294 5.39 19.82 -14.62
C ALA A 294 6.46 18.89 -15.24
N LEU A 295 6.63 18.94 -16.57
CA LEU A 295 7.69 18.20 -17.25
C LEU A 295 9.05 18.93 -17.09
N PRO A 296 10.16 18.19 -16.94
CA PRO A 296 11.48 18.77 -16.79
C PRO A 296 11.87 19.54 -18.06
N SER A 297 12.37 20.76 -17.85
CA SER A 297 12.96 21.58 -18.91
C SER A 297 14.14 20.82 -19.52
N LEU A 298 14.19 20.71 -20.85
CA LEU A 298 15.41 20.25 -21.52
C LEU A 298 16.57 21.17 -21.13
N PRO A 299 17.76 20.64 -20.82
CA PRO A 299 18.95 21.46 -20.91
C PRO A 299 19.05 21.95 -22.36
N VAL A 300 18.94 23.26 -22.56
CA VAL A 300 19.38 23.88 -23.80
C VAL A 300 20.89 23.68 -23.81
N ASP A 301 21.40 22.91 -24.78
CA ASP A 301 22.83 22.80 -25.03
C ASP A 301 23.35 24.18 -25.45
N THR A 302 23.66 25.03 -24.47
CA THR A 302 24.42 26.25 -24.65
C THR A 302 25.89 25.88 -24.67
N ASN A 303 26.34 25.30 -25.78
CA ASN A 303 27.75 25.21 -26.15
C ASN A 303 27.86 25.26 -27.68
N ASP A 304 27.80 26.47 -28.23
CA ASP A 304 28.74 26.85 -29.29
C ASP A 304 28.81 28.37 -29.42
N VAL A 305 29.77 28.95 -28.68
CA VAL A 305 30.31 30.28 -28.95
C VAL A 305 31.75 30.09 -29.38
N SER A 306 32.03 30.26 -30.68
CA SER A 306 33.27 30.84 -31.20
C SER A 306 33.21 31.10 -32.72
N PRO A 307 34.04 32.03 -33.24
CA PRO A 307 33.57 33.08 -34.15
C PRO A 307 33.97 32.91 -35.63
N ALA A 308 33.18 33.58 -36.48
CA ALA A 308 33.45 34.06 -37.85
C ALA A 308 34.54 33.39 -38.70
N THR A 309 34.14 32.74 -39.79
CA THR A 309 34.80 32.91 -41.10
C THR A 309 33.79 32.68 -42.23
N SER A 310 33.70 33.66 -43.12
CA SER A 310 32.99 33.62 -44.39
C SER A 310 33.43 32.42 -45.25
N THR A 311 32.53 31.87 -46.09
CA THR A 311 32.55 31.96 -47.58
C THR A 311 31.68 30.84 -48.19
N THR A 312 30.90 31.25 -49.20
CA THR A 312 30.43 30.51 -50.39
C THR A 312 29.22 29.56 -50.33
N LEU A 313 28.18 30.06 -51.01
CA LEU A 313 27.11 29.36 -51.70
C LEU A 313 27.62 28.22 -52.60
N VAL A 314 26.95 27.07 -52.54
CA VAL A 314 26.77 26.18 -53.70
C VAL A 314 25.32 25.72 -53.73
N VAL A 315 24.62 26.13 -54.80
CA VAL A 315 23.33 25.64 -55.24
C VAL A 315 23.53 24.30 -55.95
N GLY A 316 22.74 23.29 -55.61
CA GLY A 316 22.70 22.01 -56.31
C GLY A 316 21.43 21.24 -55.95
N ALA A 317 20.41 21.36 -56.79
CA ALA A 317 19.14 20.65 -56.70
C ALA A 317 19.29 19.16 -57.05
N THR A 318 18.57 18.27 -56.36
CA THR A 318 17.67 17.21 -56.93
C THR A 318 17.17 16.23 -55.84
N GLY A 319 15.84 16.10 -55.72
CA GLY A 319 15.09 14.87 -55.43
C GLY A 319 15.28 14.13 -54.09
N ASP A 320 14.42 14.41 -53.10
CA ASP A 320 13.40 13.49 -52.55
C ASP A 320 12.86 13.99 -51.19
N PRO A 321 11.54 13.99 -50.92
CA PRO A 321 11.00 14.36 -49.64
C PRO A 321 11.07 13.16 -48.68
N ILE A 322 12.20 12.99 -48.00
CA ILE A 322 12.23 12.16 -46.81
C ILE A 322 11.60 13.00 -45.70
N THR A 323 10.31 12.76 -45.45
CA THR A 323 9.65 13.07 -44.19
C THR A 323 10.34 12.26 -43.10
N ASP A 324 11.42 12.82 -42.53
CA ASP A 324 11.98 12.33 -41.29
C ASP A 324 11.03 12.77 -40.17
N VAL A 325 10.02 11.92 -39.97
CA VAL A 325 9.17 11.92 -38.79
C VAL A 325 10.09 11.60 -37.62
N MET A 326 10.71 12.64 -37.06
CA MET A 326 11.15 12.60 -35.67
C MET A 326 9.91 12.31 -34.84
N THR A 327 9.74 11.05 -34.51
CA THR A 327 8.83 10.55 -33.49
C THR A 327 9.21 11.25 -32.20
N GLY A 328 8.57 12.39 -31.94
CA GLY A 328 8.65 13.04 -30.65
C GLY A 328 8.09 12.06 -29.64
N GLU A 329 8.96 11.41 -28.87
CA GLU A 329 8.55 10.62 -27.71
C GLU A 329 7.66 11.53 -26.87
N GLU A 330 6.36 11.22 -26.84
CA GLU A 330 5.40 11.95 -26.03
C GLU A 330 5.88 11.82 -24.59
N ARG A 331 6.40 12.92 -24.03
CA ARG A 331 6.92 12.92 -22.67
C ARG A 331 5.77 12.69 -21.70
N GLU A 332 5.91 11.65 -20.89
CA GLU A 332 4.93 11.22 -19.89
C GLU A 332 5.31 11.74 -18.50
N LEU A 333 4.31 11.97 -17.64
CA LEU A 333 4.49 12.33 -16.24
C LEU A 333 4.80 11.10 -15.40
N SER A 334 5.91 11.10 -14.67
CA SER A 334 6.15 10.21 -13.52
C SER A 334 5.27 10.57 -12.32
N GLY A 335 5.22 9.73 -11.28
CA GLY A 335 4.43 10.02 -10.07
C GLY A 335 4.83 11.32 -9.37
N ARG A 336 6.12 11.68 -9.43
CA ARG A 336 6.64 12.97 -8.93
C ARG A 336 6.08 14.16 -9.70
N GLN A 337 6.12 14.08 -11.03
CA GLN A 337 5.66 15.15 -11.90
C GLN A 337 4.14 15.27 -11.87
N PHE A 338 3.43 14.16 -11.65
CA PHE A 338 2.01 14.19 -11.38
C PHE A 338 1.68 14.93 -10.07
N ALA A 339 2.42 14.67 -8.99
CA ALA A 339 2.26 15.42 -7.74
C ALA A 339 2.53 16.92 -7.94
N ASP A 340 3.56 17.27 -8.71
CA ASP A 340 3.87 18.66 -9.09
C ASP A 340 2.72 19.32 -9.88
N ALA A 341 2.20 18.62 -10.88
CA ALA A 341 1.06 19.06 -11.69
C ALA A 341 -0.16 19.35 -10.82
N LEU A 342 -0.46 18.53 -9.81
CA LEU A 342 -1.57 18.76 -8.88
C LEU A 342 -1.36 19.97 -7.97
N VAL A 343 -0.13 20.23 -7.52
CA VAL A 343 0.19 21.45 -6.75
C VAL A 343 -0.02 22.70 -7.62
N ARG A 344 0.43 22.66 -8.88
CA ARG A 344 0.19 23.73 -9.86
C ARG A 344 -1.31 23.91 -10.16
N LEU A 345 -2.06 22.81 -10.25
CA LEU A 345 -3.50 22.81 -10.44
C LEU A 345 -4.24 23.46 -9.26
N ALA A 346 -3.83 23.14 -8.03
CA ALA A 346 -4.36 23.78 -6.82
C ALA A 346 -4.07 25.28 -6.81
N ALA A 347 -2.86 25.69 -7.19
CA ALA A 347 -2.47 27.09 -7.27
C ALA A 347 -3.32 27.86 -8.30
N ALA A 348 -3.58 27.25 -9.47
CA ALA A 348 -4.40 27.85 -10.52
C ALA A 348 -5.89 27.94 -10.14
N LYS A 349 -6.47 26.85 -9.60
CA LYS A 349 -7.90 26.80 -9.26
C LYS A 349 -8.27 27.74 -8.12
N TYR A 350 -7.45 27.74 -7.07
CA TYR A 350 -7.69 28.52 -5.84
C TYR A 350 -6.85 29.79 -5.80
N ALA A 351 -6.51 30.34 -6.97
CA ALA A 351 -5.80 31.61 -7.08
C ALA A 351 -6.61 32.73 -6.40
N PRO A 352 -5.94 33.77 -5.84
CA PRO A 352 -6.62 34.86 -5.17
C PRO A 352 -7.57 35.59 -6.11
N MET A 353 -8.88 35.45 -5.89
CA MET A 353 -9.89 36.04 -6.76
C MET A 353 -9.81 37.58 -6.74
N PRO A 354 -10.00 38.27 -7.88
CA PRO A 354 -10.06 39.73 -7.89
C PRO A 354 -11.22 40.22 -7.03
N ALA A 355 -10.99 41.21 -6.17
CA ALA A 355 -12.06 41.80 -5.36
C ALA A 355 -13.23 42.27 -6.25
N PRO A 356 -14.50 42.03 -5.86
CA PRO A 356 -15.65 42.48 -6.62
C PRO A 356 -15.58 44.01 -6.82
N ARG A 357 -15.83 44.46 -8.06
CA ARG A 357 -15.85 45.89 -8.38
C ARG A 357 -16.86 46.58 -7.45
N PRO A 358 -16.46 47.64 -6.72
CA PRO A 358 -17.39 48.32 -5.83
C PRO A 358 -18.55 48.89 -6.65
N ALA A 359 -19.78 48.51 -6.30
CA ALA A 359 -20.95 49.25 -6.71
C ALA A 359 -20.81 50.69 -6.18
N ARG A 360 -21.15 51.69 -7.02
CA ARG A 360 -21.04 53.13 -6.71
C ARG A 360 -21.52 53.40 -5.27
N GLY A 361 -20.59 53.76 -4.39
CA GLY A 361 -20.89 54.23 -3.02
C GLY A 361 -20.47 53.32 -1.86
N GLN A 362 -19.97 52.11 -2.09
CA GLN A 362 -19.46 51.25 -1.01
C GLN A 362 -17.93 51.32 -0.85
N ALA A 363 -17.48 51.38 0.40
CA ALA A 363 -16.07 51.32 0.77
C ALA A 363 -15.44 50.01 0.26
N ARG A 364 -14.19 50.11 -0.25
CA ARG A 364 -13.38 48.96 -0.67
C ARG A 364 -13.32 47.94 0.47
N THR A 365 -13.97 46.78 0.31
CA THR A 365 -13.67 45.60 1.13
C THR A 365 -12.24 45.16 0.85
N ALA A 366 -11.47 44.90 1.90
CA ALA A 366 -10.08 44.45 1.78
C ALA A 366 -10.00 43.16 0.93
N PRO A 367 -8.93 42.98 0.13
CA PRO A 367 -8.69 41.71 -0.56
C PRO A 367 -8.70 40.55 0.45
N MET A 368 -9.40 39.46 0.13
CA MET A 368 -9.33 38.24 0.94
C MET A 368 -7.87 37.76 0.99
N PRO A 369 -7.36 37.33 2.16
CA PRO A 369 -6.01 36.78 2.25
C PRO A 369 -5.89 35.57 1.33
N ALA A 370 -4.82 35.54 0.53
CA ALA A 370 -4.50 34.39 -0.30
C ALA A 370 -4.28 33.15 0.60
N LEU A 371 -4.99 32.06 0.31
CA LEU A 371 -4.80 30.81 1.05
C LEU A 371 -3.38 30.27 0.81
N PRO A 372 -2.73 29.67 1.82
CA PRO A 372 -1.45 28.97 1.65
C PRO A 372 -1.56 27.83 0.63
N LEU A 373 -0.47 27.54 -0.09
CA LEU A 373 -0.44 26.50 -1.13
C LEU A 373 -0.84 25.11 -0.63
N ASP A 374 -0.44 24.74 0.59
CA ASP A 374 -0.79 23.45 1.19
C ASP A 374 -2.28 23.33 1.52
N GLU A 375 -2.94 24.45 1.85
CA GLU A 375 -4.38 24.50 2.07
C GLU A 375 -5.15 24.46 0.75
N ARG A 376 -4.67 25.17 -0.29
CA ARG A 376 -5.22 25.04 -1.64
C ARG A 376 -5.13 23.60 -2.15
N PHE A 377 -4.00 22.92 -1.91
CA PHE A 377 -3.83 21.52 -2.27
C PHE A 377 -4.78 20.59 -1.51
N ARG A 378 -4.95 20.79 -0.20
CA ARG A 378 -5.94 20.06 0.61
C ARG A 378 -7.35 20.23 0.06
N LEU A 379 -7.76 21.46 -0.28
CA LEU A 379 -9.06 21.74 -0.87
C LEU A 379 -9.24 21.04 -2.22
N LEU A 380 -8.24 21.08 -3.09
CA LEU A 380 -8.25 20.38 -4.37
C LEU A 380 -8.48 18.87 -4.17
N MET A 381 -7.75 18.26 -3.23
CA MET A 381 -7.88 16.84 -2.92
C MET A 381 -9.27 16.50 -2.38
N GLU A 382 -9.72 17.22 -1.35
CA GLU A 382 -10.95 16.89 -0.61
C GLU A 382 -12.24 17.22 -1.38
N GLN A 383 -12.26 18.33 -2.13
CA GLN A 383 -13.47 18.83 -2.79
C GLN A 383 -13.60 18.36 -4.24
N ASP A 384 -12.49 18.27 -4.96
CA ASP A 384 -12.53 18.04 -6.40
C ASP A 384 -12.01 16.65 -6.78
N ILE A 385 -10.83 16.25 -6.30
CA ILE A 385 -10.20 15.02 -6.77
C ILE A 385 -10.82 13.79 -6.12
N LEU A 386 -10.75 13.65 -4.79
CA LEU A 386 -11.20 12.42 -4.12
C LEU A 386 -12.67 12.06 -4.36
N PRO A 387 -13.62 13.01 -4.48
CA PRO A 387 -15.02 12.67 -4.79
C PRO A 387 -15.28 12.23 -6.23
N HIS A 388 -14.33 12.45 -7.15
CA HIS A 388 -14.52 12.29 -8.59
C HIS A 388 -13.54 11.33 -9.26
N ALA A 389 -12.31 11.25 -8.75
CA ALA A 389 -11.29 10.35 -9.24
C ALA A 389 -11.70 8.90 -9.04
N LEU A 390 -11.16 8.01 -9.89
CA LEU A 390 -11.38 6.56 -9.82
C LEU A 390 -12.84 6.13 -10.10
N ARG A 391 -13.74 7.02 -10.55
CA ARG A 391 -15.13 6.66 -10.91
C ARG A 391 -15.19 5.57 -11.98
N SER A 392 -14.24 5.52 -12.91
CA SER A 392 -14.11 4.43 -13.89
C SER A 392 -13.74 3.07 -13.28
N GLN A 393 -13.27 3.00 -12.03
CA GLN A 393 -13.14 1.72 -11.31
C GLN A 393 -14.50 1.12 -10.95
N ARG A 394 -15.59 1.90 -10.87
CA ARG A 394 -16.91 1.36 -10.55
C ARG A 394 -17.40 0.37 -11.62
N GLU A 395 -17.22 0.69 -12.88
CA GLU A 395 -17.60 -0.19 -13.99
C GLU A 395 -16.69 -1.43 -14.05
N LEU A 396 -15.38 -1.25 -13.84
CA LEU A 396 -14.43 -2.36 -13.75
C LEU A 396 -14.72 -3.26 -12.55
N PHE A 397 -15.09 -2.68 -11.41
CA PHE A 397 -15.48 -3.39 -10.20
C PHE A 397 -16.79 -4.15 -10.42
N ARG A 398 -17.79 -3.53 -11.05
CA ARG A 398 -19.03 -4.22 -11.44
C ARG A 398 -18.77 -5.36 -12.41
N ALA A 399 -17.86 -5.18 -13.37
CA ALA A 399 -17.42 -6.25 -14.26
C ALA A 399 -16.74 -7.39 -13.47
N ALA A 400 -15.90 -7.06 -12.48
CA ALA A 400 -15.25 -8.02 -11.59
C ALA A 400 -16.27 -8.77 -10.70
N VAL A 401 -17.26 -8.07 -10.15
CA VAL A 401 -18.37 -8.69 -9.38
C VAL A 401 -19.25 -9.56 -10.28
N ALA A 402 -19.41 -9.16 -11.54
CA ALA A 402 -20.10 -9.91 -12.57
C ALA A 402 -19.26 -11.07 -13.15
N GLU A 403 -18.03 -11.31 -12.71
CA GLU A 403 -17.28 -12.48 -13.15
C GLU A 403 -18.01 -13.78 -12.76
N PRO A 404 -17.97 -14.84 -13.60
CA PRO A 404 -18.67 -16.09 -13.33
C PRO A 404 -18.32 -16.70 -11.96
N LYS A 405 -17.04 -16.64 -11.56
CA LYS A 405 -16.56 -17.19 -10.29
C LYS A 405 -17.09 -16.42 -9.07
N VAL A 406 -17.20 -15.10 -9.16
CA VAL A 406 -17.75 -14.27 -8.08
C VAL A 406 -19.26 -14.50 -7.98
N ARG A 407 -19.95 -14.57 -9.14
CA ARG A 407 -21.37 -14.93 -9.20
C ARG A 407 -21.65 -16.31 -8.61
N GLU A 408 -20.80 -17.30 -8.84
CA GLU A 408 -20.94 -18.64 -8.27
C GLU A 408 -20.92 -18.62 -6.74
N VAL A 409 -19.99 -17.86 -6.13
CA VAL A 409 -19.90 -17.69 -4.68
C VAL A 409 -21.18 -17.06 -4.11
N PHE A 410 -21.69 -16.02 -4.76
CA PHE A 410 -22.94 -15.37 -4.36
C PHE A 410 -24.16 -16.27 -4.57
N GLN A 411 -24.19 -17.07 -5.64
CA GLN A 411 -25.26 -18.05 -5.90
C GLN A 411 -25.27 -19.16 -4.85
N ARG A 412 -24.10 -19.70 -4.51
CA ARG A 412 -23.94 -20.74 -3.48
C ARG A 412 -24.48 -20.28 -2.12
N ASN A 413 -24.21 -19.02 -1.77
CA ASN A 413 -24.64 -18.43 -0.50
C ASN A 413 -26.00 -17.70 -0.57
N LYS A 414 -26.66 -17.68 -1.74
CA LYS A 414 -27.87 -16.86 -2.00
C LYS A 414 -28.99 -17.07 -0.98
N PRO A 415 -29.37 -18.31 -0.58
CA PRO A 415 -30.46 -18.50 0.38
C PRO A 415 -30.15 -17.91 1.76
N ALA A 416 -28.90 -17.98 2.22
CA ALA A 416 -28.49 -17.39 3.49
C ALA A 416 -28.45 -15.86 3.42
N LEU A 417 -27.88 -15.31 2.34
CA LEU A 417 -27.84 -13.87 2.10
C LEU A 417 -29.25 -13.26 2.00
N GLN A 418 -30.19 -13.94 1.34
CA GLN A 418 -31.59 -13.49 1.28
C GLN A 418 -32.26 -13.46 2.65
N ARG A 419 -31.95 -14.42 3.55
CA ARG A 419 -32.47 -14.41 4.92
C ARG A 419 -31.92 -13.24 5.72
N ILE A 420 -30.62 -12.95 5.60
CA ILE A 420 -29.97 -11.80 6.22
C ILE A 420 -30.61 -10.51 5.70
N PHE A 421 -30.65 -10.33 4.38
CA PHE A 421 -31.21 -9.15 3.73
C PHE A 421 -32.65 -8.87 4.19
N ARG A 422 -33.52 -9.90 4.14
CA ARG A 422 -34.92 -9.77 4.59
C ARG A 422 -35.04 -9.46 6.08
N TYR A 423 -34.18 -10.04 6.93
CA TYR A 423 -34.20 -9.75 8.36
C TYR A 423 -33.94 -8.27 8.63
N TYR A 424 -32.85 -7.72 8.09
CA TYR A 424 -32.49 -6.33 8.31
C TYR A 424 -33.42 -5.35 7.60
N ALA A 425 -33.91 -5.68 6.40
CA ALA A 425 -34.93 -4.88 5.72
C ALA A 425 -36.24 -4.81 6.54
N SER A 426 -36.63 -5.91 7.17
CA SER A 426 -37.86 -5.97 7.98
C SER A 426 -37.77 -5.26 9.34
N MET A 427 -36.58 -4.99 9.87
CA MET A 427 -36.43 -4.33 11.18
C MET A 427 -36.90 -2.87 11.18
N HIS A 428 -36.87 -2.20 10.03
CA HIS A 428 -37.28 -0.80 9.88
C HIS A 428 -38.54 -0.62 9.02
N ALA A 429 -38.99 -1.66 8.31
CA ALA A 429 -40.21 -1.64 7.52
C ALA A 429 -41.41 -2.16 8.32
N LEU A 430 -41.94 -1.34 9.24
CA LEU A 430 -43.14 -1.70 10.02
C LEU A 430 -44.43 -1.72 9.18
N ARG A 431 -44.44 -1.21 7.93
CA ARG A 431 -45.64 -1.14 7.08
C ARG A 431 -45.45 -1.30 5.56
N GLU A 432 -44.25 -1.47 5.05
CA GLU A 432 -44.02 -1.48 3.59
C GLU A 432 -43.48 -2.83 3.11
N GLN A 433 -44.16 -3.42 2.12
CA GLN A 433 -43.72 -4.65 1.42
C GLN A 433 -42.54 -4.38 0.46
N ASN A 434 -41.65 -3.46 0.79
CA ASN A 434 -40.59 -3.05 -0.11
C ASN A 434 -39.34 -3.91 0.12
N SER A 435 -38.89 -4.55 -0.96
CA SER A 435 -37.73 -5.45 -0.98
C SER A 435 -36.40 -4.69 -0.97
N THR A 436 -36.29 -3.60 -0.20
CA THR A 436 -35.15 -2.71 -0.17
C THR A 436 -34.62 -2.50 1.25
N LEU A 437 -33.31 -2.29 1.36
CA LEU A 437 -32.60 -2.10 2.63
C LEU A 437 -32.16 -0.64 2.76
N SER A 438 -32.51 0.03 3.87
CA SER A 438 -32.08 1.40 4.12
C SER A 438 -30.63 1.48 4.62
N LEU A 439 -30.00 2.66 4.47
CA LEU A 439 -28.67 2.92 5.04
C LEU A 439 -28.60 2.62 6.54
N ALA A 440 -29.62 3.03 7.31
CA ALA A 440 -29.68 2.77 8.75
C ALA A 440 -29.68 1.26 9.06
N ALA A 441 -30.48 0.48 8.33
CA ALA A 441 -30.53 -0.96 8.50
C ALA A 441 -29.21 -1.65 8.09
N PHE A 442 -28.56 -1.13 7.04
CA PHE A 442 -27.25 -1.62 6.60
C PHE A 442 -26.15 -1.34 7.62
N ILE A 443 -26.15 -0.16 8.25
CA ILE A 443 -25.25 0.18 9.36
C ILE A 443 -25.47 -0.76 10.55
N VAL A 444 -26.73 -1.04 10.92
CA VAL A 444 -27.04 -1.98 12.01
C VAL A 444 -26.50 -3.37 11.70
N MET A 445 -26.67 -3.87 10.47
CA MET A 445 -26.09 -5.15 10.05
C MET A 445 -24.56 -5.14 10.18
N ALA A 446 -23.89 -4.08 9.69
CA ALA A 446 -22.45 -3.98 9.77
C ALA A 446 -21.94 -3.92 11.22
N ARG A 447 -22.70 -3.30 12.14
CA ARG A 447 -22.40 -3.32 13.59
C ARG A 447 -22.58 -4.71 14.20
N ASP A 448 -23.68 -5.40 13.92
CA ASP A 448 -23.92 -6.78 14.39
C ASP A 448 -22.81 -7.74 13.93
N CYS A 449 -22.33 -7.58 12.70
CA CYS A 449 -21.23 -8.36 12.15
C CYS A 449 -19.83 -7.94 12.68
N LYS A 450 -19.76 -6.91 13.53
CA LYS A 450 -18.52 -6.31 14.06
C LYS A 450 -17.57 -5.80 12.96
N LEU A 451 -18.14 -5.32 11.85
CA LEU A 451 -17.38 -4.70 10.76
C LEU A 451 -16.99 -3.26 11.11
N ILE A 452 -17.91 -2.53 11.74
CA ILE A 452 -17.67 -1.16 12.20
C ILE A 452 -16.71 -1.15 13.40
N GLY A 453 -15.68 -0.32 13.32
CA GLY A 453 -14.66 -0.14 14.37
C GLY A 453 -13.45 -1.08 14.20
N SER A 454 -13.65 -2.29 13.69
CA SER A 454 -12.56 -3.24 13.43
C SER A 454 -11.96 -3.10 12.03
N PHE A 455 -12.79 -2.84 11.02
CA PHE A 455 -12.35 -2.83 9.61
C PHE A 455 -12.82 -1.60 8.84
N VAL A 456 -14.05 -1.15 9.07
CA VAL A 456 -14.65 -0.01 8.36
C VAL A 456 -15.24 1.00 9.32
N THR A 457 -15.44 2.23 8.84
CA THR A 457 -16.16 3.28 9.57
C THR A 457 -17.57 3.43 9.04
N GLU A 458 -18.44 4.13 9.79
CA GLU A 458 -19.77 4.50 9.28
C GLU A 458 -19.68 5.39 8.04
N HIS A 459 -18.67 6.25 7.96
CA HIS A 459 -18.41 7.06 6.77
C HIS A 459 -18.11 6.19 5.55
N THR A 460 -17.30 5.15 5.71
CA THR A 460 -17.00 4.17 4.63
C THR A 460 -18.28 3.50 4.12
N LEU A 461 -19.17 3.06 5.03
CA LEU A 461 -20.45 2.43 4.64
C LEU A 461 -21.36 3.41 3.87
N LYS A 462 -21.43 4.67 4.32
CA LYS A 462 -22.17 5.72 3.61
C LYS A 462 -21.63 5.92 2.20
N GLN A 463 -20.30 6.02 2.06
CA GLN A 463 -19.68 6.16 0.74
C GLN A 463 -19.95 4.97 -0.17
N VAL A 464 -19.87 3.73 0.34
CA VAL A 464 -20.21 2.54 -0.45
C VAL A 464 -21.63 2.62 -1.01
N LEU A 465 -22.62 2.99 -0.18
CA LEU A 465 -24.02 3.08 -0.64
C LEU A 465 -24.26 4.25 -1.59
N VAL A 466 -23.68 5.43 -1.32
CA VAL A 466 -23.76 6.58 -2.24
C VAL A 466 -23.16 6.20 -3.60
N ASN A 467 -22.05 5.48 -3.61
CA ASN A 467 -21.43 5.01 -4.84
C ASN A 467 -22.26 3.96 -5.58
N LEU A 468 -23.13 3.19 -4.90
CA LEU A 468 -24.03 2.23 -5.53
C LEU A 468 -25.26 2.88 -6.19
N GLN A 469 -25.80 3.96 -5.61
CA GLN A 469 -27.09 4.53 -6.04
C GLN A 469 -27.03 5.57 -7.15
N ARG A 470 -25.87 6.19 -7.39
CA ARG A 470 -25.73 7.31 -8.36
C ARG A 470 -25.78 6.87 -9.85
N ASP A 471 -26.39 5.73 -10.16
CA ASP A 471 -26.47 5.16 -11.53
C ASP A 471 -27.89 4.93 -12.05
N ASP A 472 -28.93 5.23 -11.27
CA ASP A 472 -30.25 5.38 -11.87
C ASP A 472 -30.26 6.68 -12.67
N GLY A 473 -30.02 6.59 -13.98
CA GLY A 473 -29.94 7.68 -14.96
C GLY A 473 -31.20 8.54 -15.12
N ASN A 474 -31.99 8.71 -14.06
CA ASN A 474 -33.22 9.48 -13.99
C ASN A 474 -33.27 10.50 -12.82
N SER A 475 -32.19 10.69 -12.06
CA SER A 475 -32.12 11.80 -11.10
C SER A 475 -31.62 13.08 -11.78
N SER A 476 -32.57 13.82 -12.35
CA SER A 476 -32.40 15.20 -12.82
C SER A 476 -32.28 16.18 -11.64
N SER A 477 -31.32 15.95 -10.76
CA SER A 477 -30.91 16.90 -9.72
C SER A 477 -29.47 17.31 -10.00
N ALA A 478 -29.26 18.62 -10.10
CA ALA A 478 -27.97 19.26 -10.36
C ALA A 478 -26.82 18.64 -9.52
N PRO A 479 -25.58 18.61 -10.04
CA PRO A 479 -24.44 18.01 -9.35
C PRO A 479 -23.97 18.95 -8.24
N GLY A 480 -24.69 18.97 -7.13
CA GLY A 480 -24.32 19.64 -5.90
C GLY A 480 -24.15 18.59 -4.81
N THR A 481 -22.99 18.62 -4.15
CA THR A 481 -22.69 18.10 -2.80
C THR A 481 -23.78 17.22 -2.17
N VAL A 482 -23.65 15.90 -2.30
CA VAL A 482 -24.53 14.93 -1.62
C VAL A 482 -24.13 14.87 -0.14
N ASN A 483 -24.60 15.83 0.67
CA ASN A 483 -24.24 15.95 2.09
C ASN A 483 -25.42 16.34 3.00
N THR A 484 -26.65 16.40 2.50
CA THR A 484 -27.82 16.61 3.36
C THR A 484 -28.26 15.29 3.99
N GLU A 485 -28.37 15.27 5.32
CA GLU A 485 -28.80 14.11 6.12
C GLU A 485 -30.12 13.49 5.63
N ALA A 486 -31.02 14.33 5.09
CA ALA A 486 -32.29 13.92 4.48
C ALA A 486 -32.12 13.06 3.21
N GLU A 487 -31.10 13.28 2.37
CA GLU A 487 -30.86 12.46 1.18
C GLU A 487 -30.21 11.12 1.53
N LEU A 488 -29.35 11.10 2.55
CA LEU A 488 -28.78 9.86 3.08
C LEU A 488 -29.85 8.93 3.68
N GLU A 489 -30.91 9.50 4.27
CA GLU A 489 -32.08 8.76 4.73
C GLU A 489 -32.94 8.18 3.60
N MET A 490 -32.82 8.71 2.38
CA MET A 490 -33.51 8.20 1.18
C MET A 490 -32.78 7.04 0.50
N LEU A 491 -31.52 6.75 0.89
CA LEU A 491 -30.77 5.65 0.27
C LEU A 491 -31.45 4.29 0.56
N ARG A 492 -31.73 3.52 -0.50
CA ARG A 492 -32.47 2.24 -0.46
C ARG A 492 -31.88 1.25 -1.47
N ILE A 493 -31.14 0.25 -1.00
CA ILE A 493 -30.50 -0.73 -1.88
C ILE A 493 -31.37 -1.98 -2.07
N ASP A 494 -31.41 -2.53 -3.27
CA ASP A 494 -32.08 -3.80 -3.54
C ASP A 494 -31.18 -5.01 -3.18
N PHE A 495 -31.61 -6.23 -3.51
CA PHE A 495 -30.81 -7.43 -3.21
C PHE A 495 -29.55 -7.54 -4.10
N SER A 496 -29.58 -7.04 -5.33
CA SER A 496 -28.42 -7.04 -6.22
C SER A 496 -27.37 -6.04 -5.73
N ASP A 497 -27.82 -4.83 -5.41
CA ASP A 497 -27.01 -3.78 -4.79
C ASP A 497 -26.43 -4.24 -3.45
N PHE A 498 -27.19 -5.01 -2.68
CA PHE A 498 -26.68 -5.61 -1.44
C PHE A 498 -25.51 -6.56 -1.70
N GLN A 499 -25.55 -7.37 -2.76
CA GLN A 499 -24.43 -8.23 -3.12
C GLN A 499 -23.20 -7.41 -3.57
N GLU A 500 -23.42 -6.36 -4.35
CA GLU A 500 -22.35 -5.43 -4.78
C GLU A 500 -21.75 -4.70 -3.57
N ALA A 501 -22.57 -4.26 -2.61
CA ALA A 501 -22.12 -3.64 -1.36
C ALA A 501 -21.25 -4.60 -0.53
N LEU A 502 -21.63 -5.88 -0.43
CA LEU A 502 -20.83 -6.88 0.28
C LEU A 502 -19.50 -7.17 -0.44
N ALA A 503 -19.50 -7.18 -1.77
CA ALA A 503 -18.26 -7.29 -2.54
C ALA A 503 -17.36 -6.07 -2.30
N ALA A 504 -17.92 -4.86 -2.28
CA ALA A 504 -17.14 -3.64 -2.02
C ALA A 504 -16.57 -3.65 -0.60
N LEU A 505 -17.35 -4.07 0.39
CA LEU A 505 -16.88 -4.23 1.77
C LEU A 505 -15.78 -5.27 1.92
N THR A 506 -15.77 -6.31 1.08
CA THR A 506 -14.70 -7.30 1.07
C THR A 506 -13.35 -6.67 0.79
N GLU A 507 -13.28 -5.61 -0.02
CA GLU A 507 -12.02 -4.92 -0.32
C GLU A 507 -11.43 -4.19 0.88
N TYR A 508 -12.27 -3.76 1.83
CA TYR A 508 -11.84 -3.12 3.08
C TYR A 508 -11.55 -4.12 4.20
N VAL A 509 -12.17 -5.29 4.18
CA VAL A 509 -12.02 -6.30 5.25
C VAL A 509 -10.91 -7.30 4.92
N VAL A 510 -10.81 -7.70 3.65
CA VAL A 510 -9.79 -8.64 3.13
C VAL A 510 -8.97 -7.90 2.07
N CYS A 511 -8.08 -7.01 2.55
CA CYS A 511 -7.30 -6.08 1.71
C CYS A 511 -6.14 -6.73 0.93
N ASN A 512 -6.14 -8.06 0.73
CA ASN A 512 -5.03 -8.73 0.04
C ASN A 512 -5.25 -8.73 -1.49
N PRO A 513 -4.55 -7.89 -2.27
CA PRO A 513 -4.79 -7.78 -3.71
C PRO A 513 -4.30 -9.01 -4.50
N TYR A 514 -3.45 -9.85 -3.90
CA TYR A 514 -2.94 -11.07 -4.54
C TYR A 514 -3.91 -12.25 -4.47
N VAL A 515 -5.01 -12.10 -3.73
CA VAL A 515 -6.09 -13.08 -3.65
C VAL A 515 -7.23 -12.63 -4.56
N ALA A 516 -7.57 -13.48 -5.52
CA ALA A 516 -8.67 -13.22 -6.45
C ALA A 516 -9.98 -12.90 -5.72
N LEU A 517 -10.76 -11.95 -6.26
CA LEU A 517 -11.95 -11.39 -5.59
C LEU A 517 -12.93 -12.47 -5.10
N HIS A 518 -13.22 -13.51 -5.90
CA HIS A 518 -14.13 -14.59 -5.50
C HIS A 518 -13.68 -15.32 -4.21
N LYS A 519 -12.39 -15.55 -4.01
CA LYS A 519 -11.87 -16.17 -2.78
C LYS A 519 -11.99 -15.24 -1.58
N ARG A 520 -11.71 -13.95 -1.78
CA ARG A 520 -11.86 -12.94 -0.73
C ARG A 520 -13.31 -12.78 -0.31
N VAL A 521 -14.23 -12.70 -1.29
CA VAL A 521 -15.66 -12.60 -1.04
C VAL A 521 -16.14 -13.83 -0.29
N ASP A 522 -15.73 -15.03 -0.71
CA ASP A 522 -16.12 -16.25 0.00
C ASP A 522 -15.59 -16.28 1.45
N GLN A 523 -14.33 -15.92 1.66
CA GLN A 523 -13.75 -15.80 3.00
C GLN A 523 -14.53 -14.81 3.87
N PHE A 524 -14.80 -13.62 3.34
CA PHE A 524 -15.58 -12.60 4.02
C PHE A 524 -16.98 -13.10 4.40
N LEU A 525 -17.66 -13.79 3.48
CA LEU A 525 -18.99 -14.35 3.74
C LEU A 525 -18.94 -15.43 4.83
N GLN A 526 -18.01 -16.39 4.75
CA GLN A 526 -17.94 -17.53 5.68
C GLN A 526 -17.44 -17.16 7.07
N GLU A 527 -16.45 -16.28 7.18
CA GLU A 527 -15.78 -15.99 8.47
C GLU A 527 -16.40 -14.80 9.21
N MET A 528 -16.93 -13.83 8.46
CA MET A 528 -17.36 -12.54 9.02
C MET A 528 -18.88 -12.37 8.95
N LEU A 529 -19.48 -12.54 7.78
CA LEU A 529 -20.89 -12.19 7.59
C LEU A 529 -21.83 -13.29 8.13
N LEU A 530 -21.76 -14.51 7.59
CA LEU A 530 -22.72 -15.58 7.89
C LEU A 530 -22.74 -16.01 9.37
N PRO A 531 -21.61 -16.11 10.09
CA PRO A 531 -21.62 -16.51 11.51
C PRO A 531 -22.17 -15.43 12.45
N ARG A 532 -22.15 -14.17 12.03
CA ARG A 532 -22.40 -13.01 12.92
C ARG A 532 -23.70 -12.27 12.59
N ALA A 533 -24.11 -12.29 11.32
CA ALA A 533 -25.34 -11.65 10.87
C ALA A 533 -26.56 -12.36 11.47
N ARG A 534 -27.50 -11.57 12.00
CA ARG A 534 -28.75 -12.10 12.52
C ARG A 534 -29.62 -12.62 11.37
N GLN A 535 -30.28 -13.74 11.60
CA GLN A 535 -31.19 -14.37 10.63
C GLN A 535 -32.45 -14.82 11.35
N LYS A 536 -33.61 -14.65 10.73
CA LYS A 536 -34.87 -15.22 11.26
C LYS A 536 -34.77 -16.74 11.19
N LYS A 537 -34.71 -17.41 12.35
CA LYS A 537 -34.72 -18.89 12.42
C LYS A 537 -35.98 -19.41 11.74
N LYS A 538 -35.87 -20.49 10.96
CA LYS A 538 -37.05 -21.24 10.54
C LYS A 538 -37.75 -21.70 11.82
N HIS A 539 -39.04 -21.40 11.97
CA HIS A 539 -39.86 -22.18 12.89
C HIS A 539 -40.00 -23.57 12.28
N GLY A 540 -39.28 -24.55 12.83
CA GLY A 540 -39.36 -25.96 12.44
C GLY A 540 -38.04 -26.58 11.95
N GLU A 541 -36.94 -26.38 12.67
CA GLU A 541 -35.79 -27.30 12.74
C GLU A 541 -35.22 -27.29 14.16
#